data_AF-A0A519KSN8-F1
#
_entry.id   AF-A0A519KSN8-F1
#
_cell.length_a   1.000
_cell.length_b   1.000
_cell.length_c   1.000
_cell.angle_alpha   90.00
_cell.angle_beta   90.00
_cell.angle_gamma   90.00
#
_symmetry.space_group_name_H-M   'P 1'
#
loop_
_entity.id
_entity.type
_entity.pdbx_description
1 polymer ?
#
loop_
_entity_poly.entity_id
_entity_poly.type
_entity_poly.pdbx_seq_one_letter_code
_entity_poly.pdbx_strand_id
1 'polypeptide(L)'
;LKRGTFKSDNEYFAWFQTIQLNTVERRSITISLLDENGEPAVTWKVKNAFPLKVNATDLKAEGNEVAIETLEIAHEGLTIENN
;
A
#
# COMPACT_ATOMS: atom_id res chain seq x y z
N LEU A 1 -2.33 -3.83 -0.27
CA LEU A 1 -2.65 -2.67 -1.13
C LEU A 1 -2.43 -3.07 -2.59
N LYS A 2 -3.29 -2.61 -3.52
CA LYS A 2 -3.14 -2.85 -4.97
C LYS A 2 -3.31 -1.52 -5.70
N ARG A 3 -2.45 -1.23 -6.67
CA ARG A 3 -2.55 -0.01 -7.48
C ARG A 3 -2.08 -0.26 -8.91
N GLY A 4 -2.49 0.62 -9.82
CA GLY A 4 -1.99 0.60 -11.20
C GLY A 4 -0.51 0.98 -11.28
N THR A 5 0.22 0.42 -12.23
CA THR A 5 1.58 0.83 -12.54
C THR A 5 1.56 2.10 -13.38
N PHE A 6 2.23 3.15 -12.92
CA PHE A 6 2.32 4.44 -13.62
C PHE A 6 3.77 4.77 -13.99
N LYS A 7 3.95 5.52 -15.07
CA LYS A 7 5.26 6.05 -15.45
C LYS A 7 5.78 6.96 -14.34
N SER A 8 7.01 6.73 -13.91
CA SER A 8 7.70 7.48 -12.84
C SER A 8 7.17 7.26 -11.42
N ASP A 9 6.28 6.29 -11.19
CA ASP A 9 5.91 5.84 -9.84
C ASP A 9 6.55 4.48 -9.56
N ASN A 10 7.46 4.45 -8.60
CA ASN A 10 8.12 3.23 -8.13
C ASN A 10 8.13 3.15 -6.60
N GLU A 11 7.17 3.82 -5.96
CA GLU A 11 7.17 4.06 -4.52
C GLU A 11 7.08 2.77 -3.70
N TYR A 12 6.24 1.80 -4.10
CA TYR A 12 6.15 0.49 -3.43
C TYR A 12 7.47 -0.27 -3.43
N PHE A 13 8.16 -0.31 -4.58
CA PHE A 13 9.46 -0.95 -4.69
C PHE A 13 10.53 -0.19 -3.91
N ALA A 14 10.55 1.14 -3.98
CA ALA A 14 11.48 1.97 -3.22
C ALA A 14 11.33 1.76 -1.72
N TRP A 15 10.09 1.68 -1.21
CA TRP A 15 9.83 1.37 0.19
C TRP A 15 10.30 -0.03 0.56
N PHE A 16 10.06 -1.03 -0.29
CA PHE A 16 10.57 -2.39 -0.09
C PHE A 16 12.11 -2.45 -0.07
N GLN A 17 12.79 -1.66 -0.89
CA GLN A 17 14.26 -1.58 -0.92
C GLN A 17 14.89 -0.97 0.34
N THR A 18 14.10 -0.36 1.23
CA THR A 18 14.59 0.12 2.53
C THR A 18 14.88 -1.01 3.52
N ILE A 19 14.42 -2.23 3.25
CA ILE A 19 14.70 -3.39 4.08
C ILE A 19 16.19 -3.74 3.97
N GLN A 20 16.93 -3.52 5.04
CA GLN A 20 18.33 -3.89 5.17
C GLN A 20 18.54 -4.70 6.45
N LEU A 21 18.79 -6.00 6.31
CA LEU A 21 18.94 -6.93 7.44
C LEU A 21 17.75 -6.86 8.39
N ASN A 22 17.94 -6.28 9.59
CA ASN A 22 16.93 -6.14 10.63
C ASN A 22 16.32 -4.73 10.69
N THR A 23 16.73 -3.85 9.78
CA THR A 23 16.21 -2.48 9.68
C THR A 23 15.22 -2.38 8.53
N VAL A 24 14.09 -1.74 8.79
CA VAL A 24 13.06 -1.46 7.80
C VAL A 24 12.40 -0.13 8.12
N GLU A 25 12.15 0.67 7.09
CA GLU A 25 11.40 1.91 7.22
C GLU A 25 9.95 1.58 7.56
N ARG A 26 9.51 2.03 8.73
CA ARG A 26 8.11 1.87 9.19
C ARG A 26 7.34 3.15 8.91
N ARG A 27 6.11 2.99 8.43
CA ARG A 27 5.21 4.11 8.10
C ARG A 27 3.87 3.98 8.80
N SER A 28 3.27 5.11 9.14
CA SER A 28 1.87 5.12 9.59
C SER A 28 0.97 5.28 8.38
N ILE A 29 -0.03 4.41 8.24
CA ILE A 29 -0.97 4.45 7.11
C ILE A 29 -2.34 4.82 7.66
N THR A 30 -3.00 5.78 7.03
CA THR A 30 -4.39 6.14 7.34
C THR A 30 -5.25 5.80 6.13
N ILE A 31 -6.30 5.03 6.36
CA ILE A 31 -7.30 4.67 5.35
C ILE A 31 -8.61 5.28 5.82
N SER A 32 -9.22 6.13 4.99
CA SER A 32 -10.49 6.78 5.33
C SER A 32 -11.57 6.35 4.33
N LEU A 33 -12.68 5.83 4.85
CA LEU A 33 -13.92 5.70 4.11
C LEU A 33 -14.60 7.06 4.11
N LEU A 34 -14.84 7.61 2.93
CA LEU A 34 -15.46 8.93 2.76
C LEU A 34 -16.96 8.79 2.53
N ASP A 35 -17.74 9.75 3.04
CA ASP A 35 -19.16 9.91 2.75
C ASP A 35 -19.41 10.59 1.38
N GLU A 36 -20.67 10.90 1.09
CA GLU A 36 -21.09 11.57 -0.14
C GLU A 36 -20.59 13.02 -0.29
N ASN A 37 -20.19 13.66 0.81
CA ASN A 37 -19.60 15.00 0.83
C ASN A 37 -18.07 14.95 0.78
N GLY A 38 -17.47 13.75 0.84
CA GLY A 38 -16.03 13.55 0.90
C GLY A 38 -15.45 13.59 2.32
N GLU A 39 -16.29 13.62 3.35
CA GLU A 39 -15.86 13.66 4.74
C GLU A 39 -15.59 12.24 5.29
N PRO A 40 -14.58 12.04 6.14
CA PRO A 40 -14.26 10.71 6.67
C PRO A 40 -15.34 10.17 7.62
N ALA A 41 -16.07 9.13 7.21
CA ALA A 41 -17.04 8.42 8.04
C ALA A 41 -16.38 7.36 8.96
N VAL A 42 -15.41 6.61 8.42
CA VAL A 42 -14.65 5.61 9.18
C VAL A 42 -13.18 5.74 8.82
N THR A 43 -12.32 5.76 9.83
CA THR A 43 -10.87 5.87 9.63
C THR A 43 -10.15 4.71 10.29
N TRP A 44 -9.34 3.99 9.50
CA TRP A 44 -8.41 2.97 9.97
C TRP A 44 -7.00 3.55 10.01
N LYS A 45 -6.41 3.57 11.21
CA LYS A 45 -5.02 3.98 11.44
C LYS A 45 -4.17 2.73 11.66
N VAL A 46 -3.26 2.47 10.73
CA VAL A 46 -2.30 1.37 10.77
C VAL A 46 -0.99 1.90 11.32
N LYS A 47 -0.54 1.34 12.44
CA LYS A 47 0.69 1.75 13.14
C LYS A 47 1.88 0.94 12.65
N ASN A 48 2.98 1.63 12.37
CA ASN A 48 4.28 1.03 12.06
C ASN A 48 4.18 -0.06 10.98
N ALA A 49 3.47 0.23 9.89
CA ALA A 49 3.42 -0.67 8.76
C ALA A 49 4.78 -0.76 8.08
N PHE A 50 5.10 -1.92 7.52
CA PHE A 50 6.29 -2.13 6.71
C PHE A 50 6.04 -3.23 5.65
N PRO A 51 6.73 -3.18 4.50
CA PRO A 51 6.43 -4.07 3.39
C PRO A 51 6.96 -5.48 3.66
N LEU A 52 6.17 -6.49 3.28
CA LEU A 52 6.57 -7.91 3.32
C LEU A 52 6.87 -8.44 1.92
N LYS A 53 6.09 -7.99 0.94
CA LYS A 53 6.15 -8.50 -0.43
C LYS A 53 5.63 -7.46 -1.42
N VAL A 54 6.33 -7.30 -2.53
CA VAL A 54 5.88 -6.53 -3.69
C VAL A 54 5.79 -7.48 -4.87
N ASN A 55 4.62 -7.57 -5.50
CA ASN A 55 4.42 -8.33 -6.74
C ASN A 55 4.10 -7.36 -7.87
N ALA A 56 4.87 -7.46 -8.96
CA ALA A 56 4.54 -6.80 -10.21
C ALA A 56 3.37 -7.52 -10.90
N THR A 57 2.82 -6.88 -11.94
CA THR A 57 1.85 -7.51 -12.83
C THR A 57 2.48 -8.67 -13.60
N ASP A 58 1.65 -9.63 -14.03
CA ASP A 58 2.08 -10.63 -14.99
C ASP A 58 2.37 -9.96 -16.35
N LEU A 59 3.55 -10.24 -16.90
CA LEU A 59 3.96 -9.72 -18.20
C LEU A 59 3.64 -10.75 -19.28
N LYS A 60 2.44 -10.66 -19.87
CA LYS A 60 1.98 -11.52 -20.96
C LYS A 60 1.95 -10.73 -22.26
N ALA A 61 2.67 -11.19 -23.29
CA ALA A 61 2.76 -10.49 -24.57
C ALA A 61 1.41 -10.34 -25.29
N GLU A 62 0.50 -11.28 -25.08
CA GLU A 62 -0.86 -11.27 -25.66
C GLU A 62 -1.92 -10.66 -24.72
N GLY A 63 -1.52 -10.18 -23.54
CA GLY A 63 -2.43 -9.65 -22.53
C GLY A 63 -2.83 -8.19 -22.80
N ASN A 64 -4.12 -7.89 -22.67
CA ASN A 64 -4.69 -6.53 -22.76
C ASN A 64 -5.12 -5.99 -21.37
N GLU A 65 -4.52 -6.49 -20.31
CA GLU A 65 -4.87 -6.17 -18.93
C GLU A 65 -4.12 -4.92 -18.44
N VAL A 66 -4.72 -4.19 -17.50
CA VAL A 66 -4.04 -3.09 -16.82
C VAL A 66 -2.97 -3.66 -15.90
N ALA A 67 -1.76 -3.11 -15.95
CA ALA A 67 -0.69 -3.47 -15.03
C ALA A 67 -1.06 -3.08 -13.61
N ILE A 68 -1.24 -4.07 -12.72
CA ILE A 68 -1.51 -3.87 -11.30
C ILE A 68 -0.33 -4.40 -10.49
N GLU A 69 0.22 -3.56 -9.61
CA GLU A 69 1.16 -3.98 -8.59
C GLU A 69 0.45 -4.24 -7.25
N THR A 70 0.93 -5.23 -6.52
CA THR A 70 0.39 -5.63 -5.21
C THR A 70 1.46 -5.50 -4.15
N LEU A 71 1.16 -4.75 -3.09
CA LEU A 71 1.99 -4.61 -1.91
C LEU A 71 1.30 -5.27 -0.70
N GLU A 72 1.99 -6.23 -0.09
CA GLU A 72 1.60 -6.83 1.19
C GLU A 72 2.43 -6.19 2.31
N ILE A 73 1.78 -5.83 3.42
CA ILE A 73 2.40 -5.16 4.56
C ILE A 73 2.12 -5.93 5.85
N ALA A 74 3.07 -5.90 6.77
CA ALA A 74 2.84 -6.16 8.19
C ALA A 74 2.60 -4.84 8.91
N HIS A 75 1.96 -4.89 10.07
CA HIS A 75 1.77 -3.74 10.93
C HIS A 75 1.81 -4.14 12.41
N GLU A 76 2.10 -3.16 13.27
CA GLU A 76 2.21 -3.39 14.72
C GLU A 76 0.95 -2.92 15.48
N GLY A 77 -0.05 -2.39 14.78
CA GLY A 77 -1.34 -2.05 15.37
C GLY A 77 -2.33 -1.54 14.33
N LEU A 78 -3.62 -1.72 14.63
CA LEU A 78 -4.74 -1.20 13.85
C LEU A 78 -5.73 -0.56 14.81
N THR A 79 -6.02 0.71 14.61
CA THR A 79 -7.08 1.44 15.34
C THR A 79 -8.17 1.83 14.37
N ILE A 80 -9.42 1.68 14.80
CA ILE A 80 -10.61 2.05 14.02
C ILE A 80 -11.30 3.19 14.76
N GLU A 81 -11.50 4.30 14.06
CA GLU A 81 -12.21 5.48 14.55
C GLU A 81 -13.49 5.63 13.73
N ASN A 82 -14.63 5.74 14.42
CA ASN A 82 -15.94 6.05 13.81
C ASN A 82 -16.22 7.53 14.10
N ASN A 83 -16.37 8.32 13.04
CA ASN A 83 -16.65 9.75 13.14
C ASN A 83 -18.15 10.04 13.03
#